data_AF-A0AA50E2N6-F1
#
_entry.id   AF-A0AA50E2N6-F1
#
_cell.length_a   1.000
_cell.length_b   1.000
_cell.length_c   1.000
_cell.angle_alpha   90.00
_cell.angle_beta   90.00
_cell.angle_gamma   90.00
#
_symmetry.space_group_name_H-M   'P 1'
#
loop_
_entity.id
_entity.type
_entity.pdbx_description
1 polymer ?
#
loop_
_entity_poly.entity_id
_entity_poly.type
_entity_poly.pdbx_seq_one_letter_code
_entity_poly.pdbx_strand_id
1 'polypeptide(L)'
;MQQTKTRTLLPQGLEPDAQIAHKTGDIGTVLGDAGIVDMPNGKRYVGAVLATRPHNDVAGRLLIQDISRTAYQHYKGITPPASSPAQPPAKQESPATAPVEPSN
;
A
#
# COMPACT_ATOMS: atom_id res chain seq x y z
N MET A 1 -6.48 -19.09 9.42
CA MET A 1 -6.11 -17.90 10.22
C MET A 1 -7.37 -17.17 10.62
N GLN A 2 -7.49 -16.69 11.85
CA GLN A 2 -8.68 -15.96 12.33
C GLN A 2 -8.57 -14.47 12.02
N GLN A 3 -9.65 -13.86 11.55
CA GLN A 3 -9.74 -12.41 11.30
C GLN A 3 -9.97 -11.64 12.61
N THR A 4 -9.43 -10.43 12.72
CA THR A 4 -9.71 -9.54 13.85
C THR A 4 -11.19 -9.13 13.83
N LYS A 5 -11.90 -9.41 14.93
CA LYS A 5 -13.34 -9.09 15.05
C LYS A 5 -13.61 -7.58 15.05
N THR A 6 -12.77 -6.80 15.73
CA THR A 6 -12.94 -5.35 15.83
C THR A 6 -12.47 -4.67 14.55
N ARG A 7 -13.40 -4.16 13.76
CA ARG A 7 -13.12 -3.47 12.48
C ARG A 7 -13.46 -1.98 12.51
N THR A 8 -13.54 -1.38 13.69
CA THR A 8 -14.00 -0.01 13.91
C THR A 8 -12.89 1.05 13.79
N LEU A 9 -11.66 0.66 13.45
CA LEU A 9 -10.47 1.53 13.41
C LEU A 9 -10.00 1.72 11.97
N LEU A 10 -8.78 1.25 11.60
CA LEU A 10 -8.25 1.41 10.24
C LEU A 10 -9.23 0.97 9.15
N PRO A 11 -9.99 -0.16 9.28
CA PRO A 11 -10.89 -0.60 8.23
C PRO A 11 -12.00 0.39 7.86
N GLN A 12 -12.37 1.33 8.75
CA GLN A 12 -13.41 2.33 8.47
C GLN A 12 -12.95 3.47 7.54
N GLY A 13 -11.63 3.59 7.33
CA GLY A 13 -11.05 4.55 6.39
C GLY A 13 -10.86 4.00 4.97
N LEU A 14 -11.14 2.72 4.76
CA LEU A 14 -10.90 2.02 3.49
C LEU A 14 -12.19 1.90 2.66
N GLU A 15 -12.04 1.72 1.35
CA GLU A 15 -13.17 1.39 0.46
C GLU A 15 -13.59 -0.09 0.62
N PRO A 16 -14.82 -0.47 0.21
CA PRO A 16 -15.35 -1.83 0.41
C PRO A 16 -14.48 -2.95 -0.16
N ASP A 17 -13.82 -2.69 -1.30
CA ASP A 17 -13.03 -3.70 -2.02
C ASP A 17 -11.58 -3.81 -1.49
N ALA A 18 -11.15 -2.86 -0.66
CA ALA A 18 -9.84 -2.91 -0.03
C ALA A 18 -9.81 -3.99 1.06
N GLN A 19 -8.74 -4.79 1.07
CA GLN A 19 -8.54 -5.82 2.08
C GLN A 19 -7.53 -5.36 3.12
N ILE A 20 -7.72 -5.78 4.37
CA ILE A 20 -6.79 -5.45 5.45
C ILE A 20 -6.62 -6.64 6.39
N ALA A 21 -5.36 -7.04 6.60
CA ALA A 21 -4.95 -7.94 7.66
C ALA A 21 -4.38 -7.10 8.80
N HIS A 22 -5.06 -7.05 9.95
CA HIS A 22 -4.74 -6.11 11.02
C HIS A 22 -4.99 -6.67 12.42
N LYS A 23 -4.46 -5.97 13.43
CA LYS A 23 -4.72 -6.23 14.84
C LYS A 23 -4.94 -4.92 15.60
N THR A 24 -6.05 -4.89 16.33
CA THR A 24 -6.39 -3.81 17.26
C THR A 24 -5.81 -4.05 18.66
N GLY A 25 -5.54 -2.97 19.39
CA GLY A 25 -5.21 -2.95 20.80
C GLY A 25 -5.93 -1.80 21.50
N ASP A 26 -6.47 -2.05 22.69
CA ASP A 26 -7.15 -1.04 23.50
C ASP A 26 -6.89 -1.34 24.98
N ILE A 27 -6.30 -0.38 25.70
CA ILE A 27 -6.06 -0.45 27.15
C ILE A 27 -6.74 0.72 27.88
N GLY A 28 -7.76 1.32 27.26
CA GLY A 28 -8.50 2.46 27.78
C GLY A 28 -7.84 3.80 27.45
N THR A 29 -6.63 4.03 27.96
CA THR A 29 -5.88 5.29 27.76
C THR A 29 -5.07 5.34 26.47
N VAL A 30 -4.83 4.18 25.86
CA VAL A 30 -4.20 4.07 24.54
C VAL A 30 -5.06 3.14 23.68
N LEU A 31 -5.36 3.61 22.47
CA LEU A 31 -6.06 2.88 21.43
C LEU A 31 -5.15 2.77 20.21
N GLY A 32 -5.13 1.60 19.57
CA GLY A 32 -4.28 1.38 18.42
C GLY A 32 -4.80 0.33 17.45
N ASP A 33 -4.33 0.43 16.22
CA ASP A 33 -4.56 -0.54 15.16
C ASP A 33 -3.37 -0.55 14.20
N ALA A 34 -2.96 -1.74 13.78
CA ALA A 34 -1.85 -1.94 12.86
C ALA A 34 -2.14 -3.08 11.90
N GLY A 35 -1.79 -2.91 10.62
CA GLY A 35 -2.04 -3.92 9.61
C GLY A 35 -1.45 -3.61 8.23
N ILE A 36 -1.63 -4.58 7.34
CA ILE A 36 -1.27 -4.50 5.93
C ILE A 36 -2.56 -4.30 5.13
N VAL A 37 -2.58 -3.27 4.28
CA VAL A 37 -3.71 -2.93 3.41
C VAL A 37 -3.37 -3.29 1.97
N ASP A 38 -4.26 -4.03 1.35
CA ASP A 38 -4.29 -4.34 -0.08
C ASP A 38 -5.37 -3.50 -0.76
N MET A 39 -4.95 -2.64 -1.67
CA MET A 39 -5.83 -1.76 -2.43
C MET A 39 -6.29 -2.44 -3.73
N PRO A 40 -7.52 -2.14 -4.22
CA PRO A 40 -8.02 -2.71 -5.48
C PRO A 40 -7.16 -2.38 -6.71
N ASN A 41 -6.41 -1.27 -6.67
CA ASN A 41 -5.48 -0.86 -7.73
C ASN A 41 -4.14 -1.63 -7.73
N GLY A 42 -4.01 -2.69 -6.92
CA GLY A 42 -2.80 -3.51 -6.81
C GLY A 42 -1.72 -2.96 -5.89
N LYS A 43 -1.94 -1.80 -5.24
CA LYS A 43 -1.02 -1.26 -4.25
C LYS A 43 -1.16 -1.96 -2.91
N ARG A 44 -0.04 -2.07 -2.19
CA ARG A 44 0.02 -2.55 -0.82
C ARG A 44 0.76 -1.55 0.06
N TYR A 45 0.24 -1.28 1.25
CA TYR A 45 0.93 -0.47 2.25
C TYR A 45 0.73 -1.02 3.66
N VAL A 46 1.61 -0.62 4.58
CA VAL A 46 1.50 -0.92 6.01
C VAL A 46 1.00 0.33 6.72
N GLY A 47 0.02 0.17 7.60
CA GLY A 47 -0.49 1.24 8.46
C GLY A 47 -0.39 0.85 9.92
N ALA A 48 0.08 1.76 10.77
CA ALA A 48 0.06 1.61 12.22
C ALA A 48 -0.24 2.97 12.85
N VAL A 49 -1.28 3.04 13.67
CA VAL A 49 -1.67 4.27 14.37
C VAL A 49 -1.89 3.94 15.83
N LEU A 50 -1.29 4.74 16.71
CA LEU A 50 -1.48 4.71 18.15
C LEU A 50 -1.99 6.09 18.59
N ALA A 51 -3.05 6.11 19.38
CA ALA A 51 -3.65 7.31 19.92
C ALA A 51 -3.75 7.21 21.43
N THR A 52 -3.04 8.09 22.13
CA THR A 52 -3.27 8.35 23.55
C THR A 52 -4.54 9.19 23.69
N ARG A 53 -5.40 8.79 24.62
CA ARG A 53 -6.70 9.42 24.86
C ARG A 53 -7.07 9.38 26.34
N PRO A 54 -7.98 10.26 26.81
CA PRO A 54 -8.71 10.00 28.04
C PRO A 54 -9.39 8.62 27.97
N HIS A 55 -9.58 7.98 29.12
CA HIS A 55 -10.01 6.59 29.17
C HIS A 55 -11.31 6.37 28.38
N ASN A 56 -11.25 5.54 27.33
CA ASN A 56 -12.34 5.21 26.41
C ASN A 56 -12.95 6.39 25.63
N ASP A 57 -12.24 7.52 25.53
CA ASP A 57 -12.70 8.65 24.71
C ASP A 57 -12.85 8.26 23.23
N VAL A 58 -13.97 8.68 22.64
CA VAL A 58 -14.30 8.44 21.24
C VAL A 58 -13.36 9.18 20.28
N ALA A 59 -12.78 10.30 20.70
CA ALA A 59 -11.90 11.11 19.87
C ALA A 59 -10.70 10.31 19.34
N GLY A 60 -10.13 9.42 20.16
CA GLY A 60 -9.03 8.55 19.72
C GLY A 60 -9.42 7.59 18.60
N ARG A 61 -10.66 7.08 18.62
CA ARG A 61 -11.19 6.24 17.53
C ARG A 61 -11.37 7.05 16.26
N LEU A 62 -12.01 8.22 16.35
CA LEU A 62 -12.27 9.07 15.18
C LEU A 62 -10.95 9.51 14.53
N LEU A 63 -9.95 9.88 15.32
CA LEU A 63 -8.62 10.23 14.82
C LEU A 63 -7.99 9.09 14.00
N ILE A 64 -8.06 7.83 14.49
CA ILE A 64 -7.53 6.68 13.75
C ILE A 64 -8.28 6.47 12.43
N GLN A 65 -9.60 6.66 12.43
CA GLN A 65 -10.41 6.55 11.21
C GLN A 65 -10.05 7.64 10.19
N ASP A 66 -9.87 8.88 10.65
CA ASP A 66 -9.52 10.02 9.80
C ASP A 66 -8.12 9.85 9.21
N ILE A 67 -7.12 9.45 10.02
CA ILE A 67 -5.78 9.14 9.52
C ILE A 67 -5.82 8.02 8.48
N SER A 68 -6.59 6.96 8.74
CA SER A 68 -6.75 5.85 7.80
C SER A 68 -7.32 6.33 6.46
N ARG A 69 -8.38 7.15 6.50
CA ARG A 69 -9.03 7.71 5.32
C ARG A 69 -8.09 8.63 4.54
N THR A 70 -7.40 9.53 5.22
CA THR A 70 -6.46 10.47 4.60
C THR A 70 -5.32 9.72 3.91
N ALA A 71 -4.72 8.74 4.58
CA ALA A 71 -3.64 7.93 4.00
C ALA A 71 -4.13 7.13 2.79
N TYR A 72 -5.30 6.47 2.89
CA TYR A 72 -5.87 5.68 1.79
C TYR A 72 -6.16 6.56 0.56
N GLN A 73 -6.78 7.72 0.75
CA GLN A 73 -7.05 8.68 -0.33
C GLN A 73 -5.76 9.19 -1.00
N HIS A 74 -4.74 9.48 -0.20
CA HIS A 74 -3.43 9.88 -0.72
C HIS A 74 -2.82 8.79 -1.61
N TYR A 75 -2.79 7.54 -1.15
CA TYR A 75 -2.25 6.43 -1.94
C TYR A 75 -3.09 6.07 -3.16
N LYS A 76 -4.40 6.36 -3.13
CA LYS A 76 -5.30 6.21 -4.28
C LYS A 76 -4.97 7.19 -5.40
N GLY A 77 -4.66 8.45 -5.05
CA GLY A 77 -4.35 9.52 -6.02
C GLY A 77 -2.95 9.49 -6.62
N ILE A 78 -2.01 8.77 -5.98
CA ILE A 78 -0.66 8.57 -6.53
C ILE A 78 -0.71 7.42 -7.53
N THR A 79 -0.22 7.58 -8.75
CA THR A 79 0.05 6.44 -9.64
C THR A 79 1.48 5.95 -9.36
N PRO A 80 1.73 4.67 -9.07
CA PRO A 80 3.10 4.19 -8.95
C PRO A 80 3.76 4.27 -10.34
N PRO A 81 5.05 4.65 -10.46
CA PRO A 81 5.76 4.42 -11.71
C PRO A 81 5.65 2.93 -12.03
N ALA A 82 5.20 2.61 -13.24
CA ALA A 82 5.07 1.22 -13.67
C ALA A 82 6.39 0.50 -13.41
N SER A 83 6.36 -0.52 -12.56
CA SER A 83 7.43 -1.50 -12.50
C SER A 83 7.43 -2.24 -13.84
N SER A 84 8.16 -1.73 -14.83
CA SER A 84 8.49 -2.52 -16.02
C SER A 84 9.22 -3.77 -15.54
N PRO A 85 8.77 -4.99 -15.92
CA PRO A 85 9.58 -6.16 -15.69
C PRO A 85 10.91 -5.95 -16.41
N ALA A 86 12.01 -6.18 -15.70
CA ALA A 86 13.36 -6.05 -16.21
C ALA A 86 13.46 -6.73 -17.58
N GLN A 87 13.56 -5.92 -18.63
CA GLN A 87 13.88 -6.40 -19.97
C GLN A 87 15.29 -7.02 -19.87
N PRO A 88 15.48 -8.30 -20.22
CA PRO A 88 16.82 -8.87 -20.29
C PRO A 88 17.68 -7.99 -21.22
N PRO A 89 18.97 -7.76 -20.91
CA PRO A 89 19.80 -6.92 -21.76
C PRO A 89 19.80 -7.52 -23.17
N ALA A 90 19.28 -6.76 -24.13
CA ALA A 90 19.33 -7.12 -25.53
C ALA A 90 20.81 -7.28 -25.90
N LYS A 91 21.21 -8.49 -26.32
CA LYS A 91 22.49 -8.70 -27.01
C LYS A 91 22.53 -7.73 -28.19
N GLN A 92 23.45 -6.77 -28.15
CA GLN A 92 23.82 -5.99 -29.33
C GLN A 92 24.44 -6.95 -30.35
N GLU A 93 23.62 -7.45 -31.28
CA GLU A 93 24.14 -8.01 -32.52
C GLU A 93 24.66 -6.86 -33.37
N SER A 94 25.99 -6.85 -33.56
CA SER A 94 26.68 -5.95 -34.47
C SER A 94 26.24 -6.26 -35.90
N PRO A 95 25.88 -5.28 -36.74
CA PRO A 95 25.58 -5.57 -38.13
C PRO A 95 26.86 -5.97 -38.85
N ALA A 96 26.86 -7.21 -39.34
CA ALA A 96 27.85 -7.75 -40.25
C ALA A 96 27.95 -6.84 -41.48
N THR A 97 29.16 -6.34 -41.74
CA THR A 97 29.50 -5.69 -43.02
C THR A 97 29.77 -6.81 -44.03
N ALA A 98 28.84 -6.99 -44.97
CA ALA A 98 29.04 -7.85 -46.14
C ALA A 98 29.99 -7.18 -47.16
N PRO A 99 30.68 -7.95 -48.02
CA PRO A 99 31.85 -7.50 -48.75
C PRO A 99 31.49 -6.73 -50.03
N VAL A 100 32.29 -5.72 -50.37
CA VAL A 100 32.23 -5.06 -51.68
C VAL A 100 33.59 -5.17 -52.36
N GLU A 101 33.68 -6.10 -53.31
CA GLU A 101 34.54 -6.06 -54.50
C GLU A 101 33.61 -6.33 -55.71
N PRO A 102 33.88 -5.87 -56.95
CA PRO A 102 35.22 -5.64 -57.54
C PRO A 102 35.35 -4.37 -58.45
N SER A 103 36.52 -4.26 -59.08
CA SER A 103 36.81 -3.69 -60.41
C SER A 103 37.64 -2.39 -60.46
N ASN A 104 38.97 -2.52 -60.64
CA ASN A 104 39.71 -2.17 -61.87
C ASN A 104 41.16 -2.65 -61.79
#